data_AF-A0A918JYX9-F1
#
_entry.id   AF-A0A918JYX9-F1
#
_cell.length_a   1.000
_cell.length_b   1.000
_cell.length_c   1.000
_cell.angle_alpha   90.00
_cell.angle_beta   90.00
_cell.angle_gamma   90.00
#
_symmetry.space_group_name_H-M   'P 1'
#
loop_
_entity.id
_entity.type
_entity.pdbx_description
1 polymer ?
#
loop_
_entity_poly.entity_id
_entity_poly.type
_entity_poly.pdbx_seq_one_letter_code
_entity_poly.pdbx_strand_id
1 'polypeptide(L)'
;MRKIILLVFALFISTASIHAQKKKDLLEEIDKLRLELKTVKGELNDSRKKEKATLSQVESIQMQVKDLKETNASLLTNMSSFTELSTQKAKNLETSLTSLQEKDKQINTINDAISKSDSIKLATLTVFKNVVGSEGKIAVKNGAVIITVANTLLFGNNDKSVTVEDKAKGFLEKLANVLNSKSDLKIIVEGNSNALNFKDKSIKDNWDLSTRQASAVVRILQNDYKVDPKRMDVLGKSEYGSESIETSTRIIIDPKFDEFYGLVKENMKNSSKG
;
A
#
# COMPACT_ATOMS: atom_id res chain seq x y z
N MET A 1 -100.92 -71.31 -79.21
CA MET A 1 -99.79 -71.75 -78.35
C MET A 1 -98.47 -71.04 -78.66
N ARG A 2 -97.99 -70.94 -79.91
CA ARG A 2 -96.72 -70.24 -80.24
C ARG A 2 -96.60 -68.79 -79.73
N LYS A 3 -97.68 -67.99 -79.79
CA LYS A 3 -97.68 -66.59 -79.31
C LYS A 3 -97.54 -66.43 -77.79
N ILE A 4 -98.05 -67.38 -77.01
CA ILE A 4 -97.99 -67.35 -75.54
C ILE A 4 -96.57 -67.73 -75.06
N ILE A 5 -95.94 -68.71 -75.72
CA ILE A 5 -94.57 -69.14 -75.42
C ILE A 5 -93.57 -68.01 -75.70
N LEU A 6 -93.75 -67.25 -76.78
CA LEU A 6 -92.92 -66.07 -77.09
C LEU A 6 -93.06 -64.95 -76.04
N LEU A 7 -94.26 -64.76 -75.49
CA LEU A 7 -94.54 -63.74 -74.46
C LEU A 7 -93.90 -64.10 -73.11
N VAL A 8 -94.00 -65.36 -72.69
CA VAL A 8 -93.36 -65.85 -71.46
C VAL A 8 -91.84 -65.82 -71.57
N PHE A 9 -91.29 -66.16 -72.75
CA PHE A 9 -89.86 -66.06 -73.00
C PHE A 9 -89.36 -64.61 -72.98
N ALA A 10 -90.11 -63.67 -73.55
CA ALA A 10 -89.82 -62.23 -73.47
C ALA A 10 -89.87 -61.70 -72.04
N LEU A 11 -90.86 -62.15 -71.23
CA LEU A 11 -90.96 -61.77 -69.82
C LEU A 11 -89.76 -62.30 -69.03
N PHE A 12 -89.37 -63.56 -69.25
CA PHE A 12 -88.22 -64.17 -68.59
C PHE A 12 -86.90 -63.47 -68.92
N ILE A 13 -86.70 -63.11 -70.19
CA ILE A 13 -85.55 -62.30 -70.62
C ILE A 13 -85.57 -60.94 -69.92
N SER A 14 -86.72 -60.26 -69.86
CA SER A 14 -86.82 -58.96 -69.19
C SER A 14 -86.50 -59.03 -67.69
N THR A 15 -86.98 -60.07 -66.98
CA THR A 15 -86.69 -60.26 -65.55
C THR A 15 -85.23 -60.67 -65.30
N ALA A 16 -84.63 -61.44 -66.20
CA ALA A 16 -83.22 -61.82 -66.13
C ALA A 16 -82.31 -60.61 -66.41
N SER A 17 -82.68 -59.74 -67.35
CA SER A 17 -81.99 -58.48 -67.63
C SER A 17 -82.05 -57.51 -66.43
N ILE A 18 -83.19 -57.40 -65.75
CA ILE A 18 -83.33 -56.55 -64.54
C ILE A 18 -82.47 -57.09 -63.38
N HIS A 19 -82.43 -58.41 -63.17
CA HIS A 19 -81.57 -59.02 -62.14
C HIS A 19 -80.08 -58.87 -62.47
N ALA A 20 -79.71 -58.99 -63.75
CA ALA A 20 -78.35 -58.74 -64.22
C ALA A 20 -77.93 -57.27 -63.99
N GLN A 21 -78.84 -56.33 -64.23
CA GLN A 21 -78.63 -54.90 -63.97
C GLN A 21 -78.39 -54.63 -62.47
N LYS A 22 -79.27 -55.11 -61.58
CA LYS A 22 -79.08 -54.96 -60.12
C LYS A 22 -77.77 -55.57 -59.61
N LYS A 23 -77.37 -56.74 -60.14
CA LYS A 23 -76.11 -57.38 -59.79
C LYS A 23 -74.91 -56.55 -60.26
N LYS A 24 -75.01 -55.93 -61.44
CA LYS A 24 -73.98 -55.01 -61.96
C LYS A 24 -73.88 -53.75 -61.09
N ASP A 25 -75.00 -53.14 -60.73
CA ASP A 25 -75.03 -51.94 -59.87
C ASP A 25 -74.42 -52.22 -58.48
N LEU A 26 -74.75 -53.38 -57.88
CA LEU A 26 -74.15 -53.85 -56.62
C LEU A 26 -72.63 -54.10 -56.73
N LEU A 27 -72.16 -54.63 -57.86
CA LEU A 27 -70.72 -54.82 -58.11
C LEU A 27 -70.00 -53.46 -58.24
N GLU A 28 -70.59 -52.51 -58.95
CA GLU A 28 -70.06 -51.13 -59.06
C GLU A 28 -70.00 -50.45 -57.69
N GLU A 29 -71.01 -50.62 -56.84
CA GLU A 29 -71.01 -50.07 -55.47
C GLU A 29 -69.95 -50.73 -54.57
N ILE A 30 -69.79 -52.06 -54.64
CA ILE A 30 -68.72 -52.78 -53.92
C ILE A 30 -67.34 -52.30 -54.36
N ASP A 31 -67.13 -52.11 -55.65
CA ASP A 31 -65.84 -51.63 -56.18
C ASP A 31 -65.58 -50.18 -55.77
N LYS A 32 -66.62 -49.33 -55.74
CA LYS A 32 -66.54 -47.96 -55.20
C LYS A 32 -66.18 -47.95 -53.71
N LEU A 33 -66.85 -48.75 -52.88
CA LEU A 33 -66.57 -48.86 -51.45
C LEU A 33 -65.17 -49.41 -51.18
N ARG A 34 -64.69 -50.37 -51.99
CA ARG A 34 -63.31 -50.87 -51.91
C ARG A 34 -62.30 -49.79 -52.24
N LEU A 35 -62.59 -48.95 -53.23
CA LEU A 35 -61.73 -47.84 -53.61
C LEU A 35 -61.69 -46.77 -52.50
N GLU A 36 -62.84 -46.38 -51.97
CA GLU A 36 -62.94 -45.46 -50.83
C GLU A 36 -62.21 -45.99 -49.59
N LEU A 37 -62.40 -47.27 -49.24
CA LEU A 37 -61.71 -47.89 -48.10
C LEU A 37 -60.19 -47.89 -48.31
N LYS A 38 -59.72 -48.15 -49.54
CA LYS A 38 -58.29 -48.07 -49.88
C LYS A 38 -57.77 -46.65 -49.73
N THR A 39 -58.51 -45.64 -50.19
CA THR A 39 -58.15 -44.22 -50.07
C THR A 39 -58.09 -43.78 -48.61
N VAL A 40 -59.16 -44.04 -47.83
CA VAL A 40 -59.26 -43.71 -46.41
C VAL A 40 -58.14 -44.39 -45.61
N LYS A 41 -57.81 -45.65 -45.92
CA LYS A 41 -56.70 -46.37 -45.28
C LYS A 41 -55.33 -45.76 -45.63
N GLY A 42 -55.17 -45.25 -46.84
CA GLY A 42 -53.99 -44.49 -47.27
C GLY A 42 -53.87 -43.18 -46.48
N GLU A 43 -54.92 -42.38 -46.46
CA GLU A 43 -54.99 -41.11 -45.73
C GLU A 43 -54.78 -41.29 -44.22
N LEU A 44 -55.36 -42.33 -43.61
CA LEU A 44 -55.16 -42.66 -42.21
C LEU A 44 -53.70 -43.00 -41.90
N ASN A 45 -53.04 -43.78 -42.78
CA ASN A 45 -51.62 -44.09 -42.62
C ASN A 45 -50.75 -42.85 -42.76
N ASP A 46 -51.06 -41.97 -43.71
CA ASP A 46 -50.32 -40.72 -43.89
C ASP A 46 -50.55 -39.75 -42.73
N SER A 47 -51.76 -39.68 -42.19
CA SER A 47 -52.08 -38.91 -40.98
C SER A 47 -51.32 -39.44 -39.76
N ARG A 48 -51.26 -40.76 -39.56
CA ARG A 48 -50.48 -41.37 -38.47
C ARG A 48 -48.98 -41.12 -38.60
N LYS A 49 -48.45 -41.14 -39.83
CA LYS A 49 -47.04 -40.78 -40.07
C LYS A 49 -46.77 -39.33 -39.71
N LYS A 50 -47.65 -38.41 -40.13
CA LYS A 50 -47.56 -36.98 -39.77
C LYS A 50 -47.65 -36.78 -38.27
N GLU A 51 -48.64 -37.38 -37.62
CA GLU A 51 -48.83 -37.33 -36.16
C GLU A 51 -47.57 -37.76 -35.41
N LYS A 52 -47.00 -38.92 -35.78
CA LYS A 52 -45.75 -39.42 -35.18
C LYS A 52 -44.58 -38.44 -35.39
N ALA A 53 -44.45 -37.88 -36.60
CA ALA A 53 -43.40 -36.89 -36.89
C ALA A 53 -43.57 -35.61 -36.06
N THR A 54 -44.80 -35.08 -35.92
CA THR A 54 -45.08 -33.93 -35.05
C THR A 54 -44.85 -34.25 -33.58
N LEU A 55 -45.19 -35.45 -33.10
CA LEU A 55 -44.95 -35.83 -31.71
C LEU A 55 -43.44 -35.82 -31.39
N SER A 56 -42.62 -36.40 -32.26
CA SER A 56 -41.15 -36.34 -32.12
C SER A 56 -40.59 -34.91 -32.19
N GLN A 57 -41.19 -34.03 -32.99
CA GLN A 57 -40.81 -32.61 -33.00
C GLN A 57 -41.18 -31.91 -31.69
N VAL A 58 -42.36 -32.18 -31.14
CA VAL A 58 -42.81 -31.62 -29.85
C VAL A 58 -41.89 -32.07 -28.71
N GLU A 59 -41.51 -33.35 -28.67
CA GLU A 59 -40.55 -33.87 -27.70
C GLU A 59 -39.18 -33.19 -27.81
N SER A 60 -38.69 -33.01 -29.05
CA SER A 60 -37.42 -32.31 -29.30
C SER A 60 -37.48 -30.84 -28.86
N ILE A 61 -38.57 -30.13 -29.17
CA ILE A 61 -38.77 -28.74 -28.76
C ILE A 61 -38.89 -28.64 -27.23
N GLN A 62 -39.60 -29.55 -26.58
CA GLN A 62 -39.68 -29.58 -25.12
C GLN A 62 -38.31 -29.79 -24.47
N MET A 63 -37.48 -30.66 -25.03
CA MET A 63 -36.10 -30.87 -24.58
C MET A 63 -35.27 -29.61 -24.75
N GLN A 64 -35.33 -28.95 -25.91
CA GLN A 64 -34.62 -27.68 -26.14
C GLN A 64 -35.09 -26.57 -25.19
N VAL A 65 -36.39 -26.46 -24.93
CA VAL A 65 -36.93 -25.47 -23.98
C VAL A 65 -36.43 -25.73 -22.56
N LYS A 66 -36.32 -27.01 -22.17
CA LYS A 66 -35.76 -27.39 -20.88
C LYS A 66 -34.28 -27.00 -20.79
N ASP A 67 -33.47 -27.37 -21.78
CA ASP A 67 -32.05 -27.04 -21.82
C ASP A 67 -31.81 -25.52 -21.83
N LEU A 68 -32.62 -24.77 -22.58
CA LEU A 68 -32.57 -23.30 -22.60
C LEU A 68 -32.90 -22.70 -21.23
N LYS A 69 -33.90 -23.24 -20.52
CA LYS A 69 -34.24 -22.79 -19.17
C LYS A 69 -33.12 -23.08 -18.17
N GLU A 70 -32.53 -24.28 -18.21
CA GLU A 70 -31.42 -24.66 -17.35
C GLU A 70 -30.17 -23.81 -17.63
N THR A 71 -29.85 -23.58 -18.91
CA THR A 71 -28.75 -22.71 -19.34
C THR A 71 -28.97 -21.27 -18.87
N ASN A 72 -30.19 -20.74 -19.03
CA ASN A 72 -30.50 -19.37 -18.59
C ASN A 72 -30.41 -19.22 -17.06
N ALA A 73 -30.87 -20.22 -16.31
CA ALA A 73 -30.72 -20.24 -14.85
C ALA A 73 -29.24 -20.26 -14.41
N SER A 74 -28.41 -21.05 -15.10
CA SER A 74 -26.96 -21.10 -14.87
C SER A 74 -26.28 -19.76 -15.20
N LEU A 75 -26.65 -19.14 -16.33
CA LEU A 75 -26.14 -17.82 -16.71
C LEU A 75 -26.52 -16.74 -15.70
N LEU A 76 -27.76 -16.72 -15.20
CA LEU A 76 -28.18 -15.79 -14.15
C LEU A 76 -27.40 -15.99 -12.85
N THR A 77 -27.17 -17.25 -12.46
CA THR A 77 -26.37 -17.58 -11.28
C THR A 77 -24.92 -17.10 -11.44
N ASN A 78 -24.30 -17.35 -12.59
CA ASN A 78 -22.94 -16.91 -12.88
C ASN A 78 -22.83 -15.38 -12.92
N MET A 79 -23.82 -14.69 -13.49
CA MET A 79 -23.88 -13.23 -13.53
C MET A 79 -23.99 -12.63 -12.12
N SER A 80 -24.80 -13.24 -11.24
CA SER A 80 -24.92 -12.85 -9.84
C SER A 80 -23.59 -12.99 -9.11
N SER A 81 -22.94 -14.15 -9.21
CA SER A 81 -21.63 -14.41 -8.61
C SER A 81 -20.55 -13.46 -9.14
N PHE A 82 -20.58 -13.15 -10.43
CA PHE A 82 -19.65 -12.19 -11.04
C PHE A 82 -19.87 -10.77 -10.51
N THR A 83 -21.13 -10.35 -10.38
CA THR A 83 -21.49 -9.03 -9.84
C THR A 83 -21.04 -8.88 -8.39
N GLU A 84 -21.26 -9.92 -7.58
CA GLU A 84 -20.81 -9.95 -6.18
C GLU A 84 -19.29 -9.90 -6.07
N LEU A 85 -18.58 -10.73 -6.84
CA LEU A 85 -17.11 -10.74 -6.89
C LEU A 85 -16.54 -9.40 -7.37
N SER A 86 -17.16 -8.78 -8.37
CA SER A 86 -16.76 -7.47 -8.90
C SER A 86 -16.94 -6.38 -7.83
N THR A 87 -18.08 -6.39 -7.13
CA THR A 87 -18.37 -5.46 -6.03
C THR A 87 -17.37 -5.62 -4.88
N GLN A 88 -17.06 -6.87 -4.51
CA GLN A 88 -16.08 -7.16 -3.48
C GLN A 88 -14.66 -6.71 -3.88
N LYS A 89 -14.26 -6.93 -5.14
CA LYS A 89 -12.99 -6.42 -5.67
C LYS A 89 -12.93 -4.91 -5.67
N ALA A 90 -14.00 -4.22 -6.07
CA ALA A 90 -14.08 -2.76 -6.02
C ALA A 90 -13.90 -2.24 -4.59
N LYS A 91 -14.57 -2.85 -3.60
CA LYS A 91 -14.42 -2.50 -2.18
C LYS A 91 -13.00 -2.74 -1.65
N ASN A 92 -12.39 -3.86 -2.03
CA ASN A 92 -11.01 -4.17 -1.64
C ASN A 92 -10.02 -3.17 -2.26
N LEU A 93 -10.23 -2.78 -3.51
CA LEU A 93 -9.44 -1.75 -4.19
C LEU A 93 -9.60 -0.38 -3.51
N GLU A 94 -10.82 0.02 -3.16
CA GLU A 94 -11.10 1.27 -2.43
C GLU A 94 -10.40 1.29 -1.05
N THR A 95 -10.47 0.18 -0.32
CA THR A 95 -9.77 0.04 0.97
C THR A 95 -8.26 0.13 0.79
N SER A 96 -7.72 -0.52 -0.24
CA SER A 96 -6.29 -0.48 -0.56
C SER A 96 -5.84 0.91 -0.99
N LEU A 97 -6.65 1.61 -1.78
CA LEU A 97 -6.38 2.98 -2.24
C LEU A 97 -6.37 3.96 -1.06
N THR A 98 -7.32 3.82 -0.13
CA THR A 98 -7.39 4.64 1.09
C THR A 98 -6.15 4.42 1.95
N SER A 99 -5.76 3.16 2.17
CA SER A 99 -4.54 2.85 2.94
C SER A 99 -3.28 3.38 2.26
N LEU A 100 -3.19 3.33 0.93
CA LEU A 100 -2.08 3.91 0.18
C LEU A 100 -2.04 5.43 0.33
N GLN A 101 -3.18 6.12 0.22
CA GLN A 101 -3.27 7.57 0.41
C GLN A 101 -2.84 8.00 1.82
N GLU A 102 -3.23 7.25 2.84
CA GLU A 102 -2.78 7.48 4.22
C GLU A 102 -1.26 7.31 4.36
N LYS A 103 -0.69 6.26 3.76
CA LYS A 103 0.76 6.03 3.78
C LYS A 103 1.52 7.09 3.01
N ASP A 104 1.04 7.54 1.85
CA ASP A 104 1.65 8.61 1.09
C ASP A 104 1.66 9.93 1.87
N LYS A 105 0.57 10.24 2.57
CA LYS A 105 0.52 11.41 3.47
C LYS A 105 1.54 11.32 4.60
N GLN A 106 1.69 10.14 5.20
CA GLN A 106 2.71 9.90 6.23
C GLN A 106 4.13 10.08 5.68
N ILE A 107 4.41 9.51 4.50
CA ILE A 107 5.71 9.62 3.84
C ILE A 107 6.03 11.09 3.52
N ASN A 108 5.08 11.83 2.95
CA ASN A 108 5.28 13.25 2.65
C ASN A 108 5.57 14.07 3.91
N THR A 109 4.84 13.80 4.99
CA THR A 109 5.09 14.47 6.29
C THR A 109 6.48 14.16 6.83
N ILE A 110 6.94 12.91 6.71
CA ILE A 110 8.28 12.49 7.12
C ILE A 110 9.34 13.18 6.25
N ASN A 111 9.15 13.22 4.94
CA ASN A 111 10.07 13.85 3.99
C ASN A 111 10.20 15.36 4.25
N ASP A 112 9.09 16.05 4.52
CA ASP A 112 9.09 17.47 4.88
C ASP A 112 9.85 17.71 6.20
N ALA A 113 9.64 16.85 7.20
CA ALA A 113 10.35 16.93 8.47
C ALA A 113 11.86 16.67 8.30
N ILE A 114 12.26 15.69 7.49
CA ILE A 114 13.66 15.39 7.16
C ILE A 114 14.30 16.60 6.46
N SER A 115 13.64 17.14 5.44
CA SER A 115 14.14 18.27 4.65
C SER A 115 14.32 19.53 5.50
N LYS A 116 13.38 19.80 6.42
CA LYS A 116 13.49 20.87 7.41
C LYS A 116 14.67 20.64 8.37
N SER A 117 14.84 19.42 8.86
CA SER A 117 15.97 19.02 9.70
C SER A 117 17.31 19.27 8.98
N ASP A 118 17.43 18.86 7.72
CA ASP A 118 18.68 19.04 6.96
C ASP A 118 18.97 20.50 6.64
N SER A 119 17.94 21.30 6.38
CA SER A 119 18.07 22.76 6.23
C SER A 119 18.58 23.41 7.52
N ILE A 120 18.08 22.99 8.69
CA ILE A 120 18.56 23.48 9.99
C ILE A 120 20.01 23.07 10.21
N LYS A 121 20.39 21.82 9.90
CA LYS A 121 21.78 21.34 10.02
C LYS A 121 22.73 22.16 9.15
N LEU A 122 22.39 22.37 7.89
CA LEU A 122 23.21 23.15 6.95
C LEU A 122 23.35 24.61 7.38
N ALA A 123 22.25 25.25 7.78
CA ALA A 123 22.28 26.62 8.29
C ALA A 123 23.16 26.74 9.55
N THR A 124 23.01 25.79 10.48
CA THR A 124 23.79 25.73 11.72
C THR A 124 25.28 25.54 11.41
N LEU A 125 25.62 24.58 10.55
CA LEU A 125 27.00 24.33 10.11
C LEU A 125 27.64 25.56 9.48
N THR A 126 26.93 26.23 8.57
CA THR A 126 27.45 27.44 7.90
C THR A 126 27.72 28.56 8.90
N VAL A 127 26.80 28.80 9.84
CA VAL A 127 26.98 29.83 10.88
C VAL A 127 28.20 29.51 11.75
N PHE A 128 28.33 28.28 12.25
CA PHE A 128 29.48 27.92 13.09
C PHE A 128 30.80 27.90 12.31
N LYS A 129 30.81 27.47 11.04
CA LYS A 129 32.00 27.51 10.19
C LYS A 129 32.51 28.92 9.96
N ASN A 130 31.60 29.88 9.76
CA ASN A 130 31.96 31.28 9.58
C ASN A 130 32.51 31.93 10.85
N VAL A 131 32.17 31.39 12.03
CA VAL A 131 32.53 31.98 13.32
C VAL A 131 33.77 31.33 13.95
N VAL A 132 33.92 30.01 13.81
CA VAL A 132 35.06 29.25 14.33
C VAL A 132 36.32 29.46 13.47
N GLY A 133 36.17 29.77 12.19
CA GLY A 133 37.31 30.01 11.29
C GLY A 133 38.27 28.81 11.25
N SER A 134 39.58 29.07 11.34
CA SER A 134 40.64 28.04 11.37
C SER A 134 41.07 27.62 12.78
N GLU A 135 40.48 28.18 13.83
CA GLU A 135 40.91 27.99 15.23
C GLU A 135 40.39 26.66 15.84
N GLY A 136 39.39 26.03 15.21
CA GLY A 136 38.85 24.73 15.59
C GLY A 136 38.48 23.87 14.38
N LYS A 137 38.52 22.55 14.54
CA LYS A 137 38.06 21.60 13.51
C LYS A 137 36.56 21.37 13.67
N ILE A 138 35.77 21.70 12.66
CA ILE A 138 34.32 21.50 12.68
C ILE A 138 33.96 20.23 11.90
N ALA A 139 33.16 19.37 12.52
CA ALA A 139 32.57 18.20 11.90
C ALA A 139 31.08 18.13 12.22
N VAL A 140 30.31 17.44 11.38
CA VAL A 140 28.91 17.09 11.67
C VAL A 140 28.86 15.58 11.88
N LYS A 141 28.38 15.14 13.04
CA LYS A 141 28.19 13.71 13.34
C LYS A 141 26.83 13.51 13.98
N ASN A 142 26.05 12.57 13.44
CA ASN A 142 24.69 12.26 13.90
C ASN A 142 23.78 13.50 14.02
N GLY A 143 23.97 14.49 13.15
CA GLY A 143 23.20 15.74 13.11
C GLY A 143 23.53 16.76 14.20
N ALA A 144 24.48 16.49 15.08
CA ALA A 144 25.10 17.49 15.96
C ALA A 144 26.34 18.11 15.28
N VAL A 145 26.55 19.41 15.51
CA VAL A 145 27.77 20.11 15.10
C VAL A 145 28.80 19.92 16.20
N ILE A 146 29.96 19.36 15.85
CA ILE A 146 31.06 19.11 16.78
C ILE A 146 32.20 20.06 16.43
N ILE A 147 32.57 20.90 17.38
CA ILE A 147 33.73 21.78 17.29
C ILE A 147 34.83 21.18 18.16
N THR A 148 35.86 20.65 17.54
CA THR A 148 37.02 20.10 18.23
C THR A 148 38.09 21.17 18.34
N VAL A 149 38.49 21.48 19.58
CA VAL A 149 39.48 22.49 19.91
C VAL A 149 40.65 21.81 20.61
N ALA A 150 41.87 22.10 20.18
CA ALA A 150 43.07 21.55 20.82
C ALA A 150 43.21 22.11 22.24
N ASN A 151 43.54 21.24 23.21
CA ASN A 151 43.74 21.69 24.58
C ASN A 151 44.91 22.67 24.71
N THR A 152 45.89 22.63 23.81
CA THR A 152 47.00 23.60 23.77
C THR A 152 46.57 25.03 23.43
N LEU A 153 45.46 25.18 22.69
CA LEU A 153 44.84 26.48 22.46
C LEU A 153 44.13 26.96 23.72
N LEU A 154 43.33 26.08 24.35
CA LEU A 154 42.48 26.41 25.49
C LEU A 154 43.25 26.61 26.81
N PHE A 155 44.22 25.75 27.10
CA PHE A 155 44.88 25.63 28.42
C PHE A 155 46.41 25.82 28.35
N GLY A 156 46.95 26.13 27.17
CA GLY A 156 48.37 26.34 26.96
C GLY A 156 49.18 25.04 26.90
N ASN A 157 50.50 25.13 27.06
CA ASN A 157 51.39 23.97 26.92
C ASN A 157 51.40 23.05 28.15
N ASN A 158 50.77 23.47 29.25
CA ASN A 158 50.60 22.63 30.43
C ASN A 158 49.37 21.73 30.24
N ASP A 159 49.61 20.47 29.88
CA ASP A 159 48.60 19.45 29.59
C ASP A 159 47.60 19.19 30.74
N LYS A 160 48.00 19.51 31.97
CA LYS A 160 47.19 19.39 33.20
C LYS A 160 46.53 20.69 33.65
N SER A 161 46.69 21.78 32.91
CA SER A 161 46.05 23.05 33.24
C SER A 161 44.53 22.94 33.06
N VAL A 162 43.80 23.51 34.01
CA VAL A 162 42.34 23.69 33.97
C VAL A 162 41.96 25.17 33.86
N THR A 163 42.95 26.06 33.75
CA THR A 163 42.76 27.50 33.59
C THR A 163 42.76 27.83 32.11
N VAL A 164 41.68 28.43 31.63
CA VAL A 164 41.57 28.86 30.23
C VAL A 164 42.50 30.06 29.99
N GLU A 165 43.35 29.94 28.97
CA GLU A 165 44.29 30.98 28.53
C GLU A 165 43.56 32.18 27.93
N ASP A 166 44.13 33.39 28.09
CA ASP A 166 43.53 34.61 27.54
C ASP A 166 43.42 34.58 26.01
N LYS A 167 44.38 33.95 25.32
CA LYS A 167 44.33 33.76 23.86
C LYS A 167 43.11 32.95 23.39
N ALA A 168 42.56 32.09 24.25
CA ALA A 168 41.38 31.28 23.94
C ALA A 168 40.07 32.02 24.18
N LYS A 169 40.08 33.10 24.98
CA LYS A 169 38.87 33.85 25.33
C LYS A 169 38.19 34.44 24.11
N GLY A 170 38.94 34.99 23.15
CA GLY A 170 38.37 35.55 21.93
C GLY A 170 37.66 34.51 21.05
N PHE A 171 38.19 33.29 20.99
CA PHE A 171 37.52 32.16 20.33
C PHE A 171 36.21 31.79 21.06
N LEU A 172 36.26 31.66 22.38
CA LEU A 172 35.10 31.32 23.20
C LEU A 172 34.03 32.43 23.17
N GLU A 173 34.40 33.70 23.06
CA GLU A 173 33.50 34.84 22.91
C GLU A 173 32.72 34.76 21.59
N LYS A 174 33.44 34.57 20.47
CA LYS A 174 32.83 34.39 19.15
C LYS A 174 31.83 33.23 19.16
N LEU A 175 32.21 32.11 19.76
CA LEU A 175 31.34 30.95 19.91
C LEU A 175 30.11 31.27 20.76
N ALA A 176 30.29 31.90 21.92
CA ALA A 176 29.21 32.27 22.81
C ALA A 176 28.19 33.21 22.16
N ASN A 177 28.65 34.16 21.35
CA ASN A 177 27.76 35.07 20.60
C ASN A 177 26.79 34.30 19.69
N VAL A 178 27.27 33.25 19.01
CA VAL A 178 26.39 32.39 18.21
C VAL A 178 25.44 31.59 19.08
N LEU A 179 25.93 31.00 20.17
CA LEU A 179 25.12 30.20 21.09
C LEU A 179 24.01 31.01 21.75
N ASN A 180 24.25 32.29 22.01
CA ASN A 180 23.26 33.24 22.52
C ASN A 180 22.25 33.67 21.46
N SER A 181 22.67 33.79 20.19
CA SER A 181 21.76 34.10 19.07
C SER A 181 20.79 32.96 18.74
N LYS A 182 21.09 31.73 19.19
CA LYS A 182 20.31 30.52 18.95
C LYS A 182 19.99 29.84 20.27
N SER A 183 18.93 30.32 20.94
CA SER A 183 18.60 29.95 22.33
C SER A 183 18.00 28.55 22.52
N ASP A 184 17.77 27.83 21.42
CA ASP A 184 17.11 26.53 21.33
C ASP A 184 18.09 25.34 21.40
N LEU A 185 19.35 25.55 21.01
CA LEU A 185 20.37 24.49 20.91
C LEU A 185 20.76 23.92 22.29
N LYS A 186 21.03 22.62 22.39
CA LYS A 186 21.70 22.02 23.56
C LYS A 186 23.21 22.02 23.33
N ILE A 187 23.98 22.25 24.38
CA ILE A 187 25.44 22.35 24.32
C ILE A 187 26.04 21.32 25.27
N ILE A 188 26.98 20.53 24.78
CA ILE A 188 27.72 19.58 25.60
C ILE A 188 29.20 19.88 25.40
N VAL A 189 29.88 20.22 26.48
CA VAL A 189 31.33 20.41 26.47
C VAL A 189 31.97 19.13 26.97
N GLU A 190 32.66 18.43 26.08
CA GLU A 190 33.35 17.18 26.37
C GLU A 190 34.86 17.41 26.42
N GLY A 191 35.48 17.16 27.56
CA GLY A 191 36.93 17.15 27.69
C GLY A 191 37.51 15.76 27.40
N ASN A 192 38.65 15.71 26.72
CA ASN A 192 39.45 14.50 26.58
C ASN A 192 40.94 14.81 26.79
N SER A 193 41.53 14.13 27.77
CA SER A 193 42.92 14.32 28.20
C SER A 193 43.61 12.96 28.30
N ASN A 194 44.92 12.92 28.02
CA ASN A 194 45.74 11.72 28.09
C ASN A 194 47.06 11.96 28.84
N ALA A 195 47.03 12.81 29.85
CA ALA A 195 48.21 13.12 30.65
C ALA A 195 48.76 11.83 31.28
N LEU A 196 50.07 11.62 31.15
CA LEU A 196 50.72 10.36 31.55
C LEU A 196 51.10 10.33 33.03
N ASN A 197 51.14 11.49 33.71
CA ASN A 197 51.72 11.62 35.05
C ASN A 197 50.92 12.58 35.96
N PHE A 198 50.26 12.00 36.96
CA PHE A 198 49.54 12.70 38.03
C PHE A 198 50.35 12.65 39.33
N LYS A 199 51.36 13.51 39.44
CA LYS A 199 52.17 13.66 40.67
C LYS A 199 51.51 14.60 41.68
N ASP A 200 50.57 15.42 41.22
CA ASP A 200 49.84 16.38 42.03
C ASP A 200 48.62 15.70 42.65
N LYS A 201 48.40 15.86 43.97
CA LYS A 201 47.26 15.23 44.67
C LYS A 201 45.92 15.85 44.31
N SER A 202 45.91 17.00 43.63
CA SER A 202 44.69 17.75 43.31
C SER A 202 43.90 17.19 42.12
N ILE A 203 44.54 16.45 41.21
CA ILE A 203 43.93 15.83 40.03
C ILE A 203 44.24 14.33 40.08
N LYS A 204 43.19 13.52 40.16
CA LYS A 204 43.33 12.08 40.42
C LYS A 204 43.73 11.27 39.18
N ASP A 205 43.13 11.59 38.04
CA ASP A 205 43.27 10.86 36.79
C ASP A 205 42.79 11.73 35.61
N ASN A 206 42.81 11.17 34.39
CA ASN A 206 42.32 11.85 33.20
C ASN A 206 40.79 12.07 33.24
N TRP A 207 39.99 11.24 33.92
CA TRP A 207 38.56 11.49 34.10
C TRP A 207 38.32 12.79 34.85
N ASP A 208 39.03 13.00 35.96
CA ASP A 208 38.96 14.22 36.77
C ASP A 208 39.49 15.42 35.98
N LEU A 209 40.65 15.28 35.33
CA LEU A 209 41.26 16.34 34.52
C LEU A 209 40.32 16.81 33.39
N SER A 210 39.82 15.88 32.59
CA SER A 210 38.95 16.18 31.46
C SER A 210 37.63 16.82 31.88
N THR A 211 37.02 16.33 32.96
CA THR A 211 35.79 16.91 33.50
C THR A 211 36.02 18.34 34.00
N ARG A 212 37.17 18.60 34.63
CA ARG A 212 37.54 19.95 35.10
C ARG A 212 37.84 20.90 33.96
N GLN A 213 38.55 20.45 32.92
CA GLN A 213 38.82 21.23 31.71
C GLN A 213 37.52 21.62 31.00
N ALA A 214 36.62 20.66 30.79
CA ALA A 214 35.31 20.94 30.22
C ALA A 214 34.48 21.89 31.11
N SER A 215 34.49 21.69 32.43
CA SER A 215 33.83 22.60 33.37
C SER A 215 34.40 24.02 33.32
N ALA A 216 35.72 24.18 33.14
CA ALA A 216 36.35 25.49 33.03
C ALA A 216 35.84 26.25 31.80
N VAL A 217 35.73 25.57 30.65
CA VAL A 217 35.15 26.16 29.44
C VAL A 217 33.69 26.54 29.66
N VAL A 218 32.87 25.66 30.24
CA VAL A 218 31.46 25.97 30.56
C VAL A 218 31.34 27.17 31.49
N ARG A 219 32.20 27.29 32.51
CA ARG A 219 32.21 28.44 33.42
C ARG A 219 32.55 29.74 32.71
N ILE A 220 33.48 29.75 31.77
CA ILE A 220 33.78 30.94 30.95
C ILE A 220 32.55 31.30 30.10
N LEU A 221 31.96 30.33 29.39
CA LEU A 221 30.76 30.55 28.58
C LEU A 221 29.58 31.11 29.41
N GLN A 222 29.39 30.59 30.63
CA GLN A 222 28.35 31.02 31.54
C GLN A 222 28.64 32.40 32.16
N ASN A 223 29.79 32.54 32.82
CA ASN A 223 30.06 33.68 33.69
C ASN A 223 30.45 34.92 32.90
N ASP A 224 31.27 34.74 31.87
CA ASP A 224 31.84 35.85 31.10
C ASP A 224 30.92 36.20 29.93
N TYR A 225 30.38 35.18 29.25
CA TYR A 225 29.59 35.36 28.02
C TYR A 225 28.09 35.07 28.14
N LYS A 226 27.60 34.81 29.36
CA LYS A 226 26.16 34.71 29.69
C LYS A 226 25.38 33.65 28.90
N VAL A 227 26.03 32.59 28.45
CA VAL A 227 25.33 31.43 27.89
C VAL A 227 24.47 30.78 28.97
N ASP A 228 23.20 30.50 28.68
CA ASP A 228 22.25 29.93 29.64
C ASP A 228 22.74 28.56 30.16
N PRO A 229 23.04 28.42 31.47
CA PRO A 229 23.56 27.19 32.03
C PRO A 229 22.57 26.02 31.95
N LYS A 230 21.26 26.27 31.83
CA LYS A 230 20.25 25.19 31.68
C LYS A 230 20.42 24.38 30.39
N ARG A 231 21.21 24.89 29.44
CA ARG A 231 21.43 24.30 28.12
C ARG A 231 22.80 23.66 27.97
N MET A 232 23.65 23.72 28.99
CA MET A 232 25.05 23.25 28.95
C MET A 232 25.26 22.04 29.85
N ASP A 233 25.78 20.96 29.28
CA ASP A 233 26.25 19.79 30.01
C ASP A 233 27.78 19.70 29.96
N VAL A 234 28.38 19.14 31.01
CA VAL A 234 29.80 18.81 31.06
C VAL A 234 29.96 17.30 30.95
N LEU A 235 30.87 16.86 30.07
CA LEU A 235 31.28 15.47 29.94
C LEU A 235 32.81 15.38 30.04
N GLY A 236 33.32 14.40 30.76
CA GLY A 236 34.75 14.08 30.80
C GLY A 236 35.01 12.70 30.26
N LYS A 237 36.07 12.55 29.46
CA LYS A 237 36.54 11.27 28.95
C LYS A 237 38.02 11.08 29.25
N SER A 238 38.39 9.95 29.85
CA SER A 238 39.78 9.53 29.96
C SER A 238 40.46 9.32 28.60
N GLU A 239 41.74 8.93 28.64
CA GLU A 239 42.56 8.51 27.49
C GLU A 239 41.90 7.43 26.61
N TYR A 240 40.92 6.68 27.13
CA TYR A 240 40.20 5.62 26.41
C TYR A 240 39.04 6.12 25.54
N GLY A 241 38.65 7.40 25.66
CA GLY A 241 37.38 7.92 25.13
C GLY A 241 37.44 8.53 23.73
N SER A 242 38.63 8.62 23.12
CA SER A 242 38.87 9.18 21.79
C SER A 242 39.58 8.15 20.92
N GLU A 243 39.22 8.08 19.63
CA GLU A 243 39.94 7.27 18.63
C GLU A 243 41.31 7.89 18.25
N SER A 244 41.59 9.11 18.72
CA SER A 244 42.85 9.83 18.48
C SER A 244 43.63 10.07 19.78
N ILE A 245 44.96 10.04 19.68
CA ILE A 245 45.94 10.31 20.75
C ILE A 245 45.97 11.80 21.14
N GLU A 246 45.22 12.68 20.47
CA GLU A 246 45.25 14.12 20.73
C GLU A 246 44.33 14.55 21.88
N THR A 247 44.89 15.30 22.85
CA THR A 247 44.09 15.96 23.89
C THR A 247 43.29 17.11 23.31
N SER A 248 41.98 17.04 23.49
CA SER A 248 41.07 18.02 22.88
C SER A 248 39.81 18.20 23.71
N THR A 249 39.23 19.38 23.59
CA THR A 249 37.90 19.68 24.10
C THR A 249 36.95 19.78 22.92
N ARG A 250 35.87 19.00 22.96
CA ARG A 250 34.82 19.02 21.94
C ARG A 250 33.62 19.78 22.47
N ILE A 251 33.18 20.78 21.72
CA ILE A 251 31.94 21.49 21.98
C ILE A 251 30.91 20.95 21.01
N ILE A 252 29.99 20.16 21.52
CA ILE A 252 28.95 19.47 20.77
C ILE A 252 27.69 20.32 20.88
N ILE A 253 27.20 20.77 19.74
CA ILE A 253 26.00 21.59 19.62
C ILE A 253 24.93 20.71 19.01
N ASP A 254 23.97 20.33 19.84
CA ASP A 254 22.88 19.43 19.50
C ASP A 254 21.60 20.27 19.28
N PRO A 255 21.11 20.37 18.03
CA PRO A 255 19.80 20.96 17.77
C PRO A 255 18.72 19.99 18.26
N LYS A 256 18.37 20.09 19.55
CA LYS A 256 17.39 19.27 20.29
C LYS A 256 16.46 18.46 19.39
N PHE A 257 16.76 17.18 19.21
CA PHE A 257 15.95 16.25 18.42
C PHE A 257 14.57 15.96 19.02
N ASP A 258 14.32 16.37 20.27
CA ASP A 258 13.03 16.17 20.95
C ASP A 258 11.88 16.88 20.24
N GLU A 259 12.10 18.05 19.62
CA GLU A 259 11.08 18.73 18.82
C GLU A 259 10.77 17.97 17.53
N PHE A 260 11.76 17.32 16.91
CA PHE A 260 11.56 16.47 15.74
C PHE A 260 10.72 15.24 16.11
N TYR A 261 11.05 14.55 17.20
CA TYR A 261 10.24 13.43 17.69
C TYR A 261 8.85 13.87 18.15
N GLY A 262 8.73 15.05 18.76
CA GLY A 262 7.46 15.66 19.14
C GLY A 262 6.56 15.91 17.93
N LEU A 263 7.07 16.60 16.90
CA LEU A 263 6.36 16.86 15.64
C LEU A 263 5.96 15.57 14.93
N VAL A 264 6.87 14.60 14.80
CA VAL A 264 6.56 13.30 14.18
C VAL A 264 5.49 12.56 14.98
N LYS A 265 5.61 12.52 16.32
CA LYS A 265 4.67 11.81 17.20
C LYS A 265 3.30 12.46 17.24
N GLU A 266 3.22 13.77 17.30
CA GLU A 266 1.95 14.52 17.31
C GLU A 266 1.21 14.38 15.98
N ASN A 267 1.94 14.50 14.85
CA ASN A 267 1.36 14.32 13.52
C ASN A 267 0.95 12.87 13.23
N MET A 268 1.71 11.88 13.74
CA MET A 268 1.31 10.46 13.70
C MET A 268 0.04 10.19 14.52
N LYS A 269 -0.08 10.81 15.70
CA LYS A 269 -1.26 10.66 16.57
C LYS A 269 -2.52 11.30 16.02
N ASN A 270 -2.38 12.38 15.24
CA ASN A 270 -3.50 13.03 14.56
C ASN A 270 -3.93 12.29 13.29
N SER A 271 -3.00 11.59 12.64
CA SER A 271 -3.29 10.76 11.46
C SER A 271 -3.96 9.43 11.79
N SER A 272 -3.92 8.97 13.05
CA SER A 272 -4.60 7.75 13.50
C SER A 272 -6.00 7.98 14.09
N LYS A 273 -6.49 9.23 14.07
CA LYS A 273 -7.74 9.66 14.72
C LYS A 273 -8.79 10.21 13.75
N GLY A 274 -8.45 10.37 12.48
CA GLY A 274 -9.39 10.68 11.39
C GLY A 274 -9.51 9.48 10.48
#